data_AF-A0A7S4PQU6-F1
#
_entry.id   AF-A0A7S4PQU6-F1
#
_cell.length_a   1.000
_cell.length_b   1.000
_cell.length_c   1.000
_cell.angle_alpha   90.00
_cell.angle_beta   90.00
_cell.angle_gamma   90.00
#
_symmetry.space_group_name_H-M   'P 1'
#
loop_
_entity.id
_entity.type
_entity.pdbx_description
1 polymer ?
#
loop_
_entity_poly.entity_id
_entity_poly.type
_entity_poly.pdbx_seq_one_letter_code
_entity_poly.pdbx_strand_id
1 'polypeptide(L)'
;MSSQLLRGISDAKNRIAEQAKLRQLKILEQTENVSEYIKIISLLYRGLAFVVSIESLFMSLITILGIFMVSRKVFNVTFTVEFAIFSAGCIFPMTFNVGASFKRKEKALELLATIKSNLISLFLMFVHFDVEGKGEASRDVLPNFRNLVRNIEVCLRNSKEVQYTTPVNFDGEVSGDRSAAHLVYDDLAIIAAKLQKHSFGCFGYDYNDKAVGTATQRSWQFIQDLTVAFEEVRAIRFSSTSVGLRLFSYFLINVSCVALSPYWASFCRQEHFVGGGKGLEDELGLGPARGSTFSPIQNGEATSGYGCASAYLVGLLFTFIVFALYRVQRDLEDPFSGSSDDSIRWDRWKQQLETLGKHGVDGPTRRATMAQQEAQQGEER
;
A
#
# COMPACT_ATOMS: atom_id res chain seq x y z
N MET A 1 55.22 -16.98 -45.98
CA MET A 1 55.16 -15.72 -45.20
C MET A 1 53.76 -15.09 -45.16
N SER A 2 52.94 -15.20 -46.21
CA SER A 2 51.62 -14.50 -46.30
C SER A 2 50.51 -15.04 -45.38
N SER A 3 50.52 -16.32 -44.97
CA SER A 3 49.42 -16.92 -44.20
C SER A 3 49.47 -16.61 -42.70
N GLN A 4 50.66 -16.37 -42.13
CA GLN A 4 50.81 -15.99 -40.73
C GLN A 4 50.35 -14.54 -40.48
N LEU A 5 50.55 -13.66 -41.46
CA LEU A 5 50.17 -12.26 -41.40
C LEU A 5 48.63 -12.09 -41.42
N LEU A 6 47.93 -12.87 -42.26
CA LEU A 6 46.47 -12.88 -42.31
C LEU A 6 45.82 -13.44 -41.03
N ARG A 7 46.43 -14.46 -40.40
CA ARG A 7 45.98 -14.97 -39.10
C ARG A 7 46.15 -13.94 -37.98
N GLY A 8 47.27 -13.23 -37.94
CA GLY A 8 47.50 -12.16 -36.96
C GLY A 8 46.50 -11.00 -37.06
N ILE A 9 46.10 -10.61 -38.28
CA ILE A 9 45.09 -9.56 -38.50
C ILE A 9 43.70 -10.03 -38.07
N SER A 10 43.33 -11.28 -38.35
CA SER A 10 42.07 -11.88 -37.90
C SER A 10 41.98 -11.94 -36.37
N ASP A 11 43.05 -12.37 -35.70
CA ASP A 11 43.11 -12.44 -34.24
C ASP A 11 43.06 -11.04 -33.59
N ALA A 12 43.73 -10.05 -34.19
CA ALA A 12 43.65 -8.66 -33.73
C ALA A 12 42.22 -8.10 -33.83
N LYS A 13 41.51 -8.39 -34.93
CA LYS A 13 40.11 -7.96 -35.13
C LYS A 13 39.16 -8.61 -34.10
N ASN A 14 39.36 -9.89 -33.80
CA ASN A 14 38.57 -10.59 -32.79
C ASN A 14 38.80 -10.01 -31.38
N ARG A 15 40.04 -9.70 -31.01
CA ARG A 15 40.37 -9.05 -29.73
C ARG A 15 39.75 -7.66 -29.59
N ILE A 16 39.72 -6.88 -30.68
CA ILE A 16 39.07 -5.55 -30.69
C ILE A 16 37.54 -5.70 -30.51
N ALA A 17 36.91 -6.67 -31.18
CA ALA A 17 35.48 -6.93 -31.03
C ALA A 17 35.12 -7.42 -29.61
N GLU A 18 35.97 -8.25 -29.01
CA GLU A 18 35.80 -8.74 -27.64
C GLU A 18 35.96 -7.61 -26.61
N GLN A 19 36.94 -6.73 -26.79
CA GLN A 19 37.10 -5.54 -25.96
C GLN A 19 35.92 -4.57 -26.08
N ALA A 20 35.33 -4.41 -27.26
CA ALA A 20 34.14 -3.58 -27.45
C ALA A 20 32.91 -4.16 -26.71
N LYS A 21 32.70 -5.48 -26.76
CA LYS A 21 31.64 -6.16 -26.01
C LYS A 21 31.82 -6.02 -24.50
N LEU A 22 33.05 -6.22 -23.99
CA LEU A 22 33.37 -6.03 -22.57
C LEU A 22 33.11 -4.60 -22.09
N ARG A 23 33.37 -3.58 -22.93
CA ARG A 23 33.04 -2.19 -22.60
C ARG A 23 31.53 -1.96 -22.55
N GLN A 24 30.76 -2.52 -23.49
CA GLN A 24 29.30 -2.40 -23.48
C GLN A 24 28.68 -3.09 -22.25
N LEU A 25 29.16 -4.28 -21.89
CA LEU A 25 28.69 -4.99 -20.68
C LEU A 25 28.96 -4.18 -19.40
N LYS A 26 30.14 -3.58 -19.27
CA LYS A 26 30.45 -2.70 -18.12
C LYS A 26 29.55 -1.48 -18.04
N ILE A 27 29.20 -0.87 -19.18
CA ILE A 27 28.27 0.26 -19.22
C ILE A 27 26.88 -0.20 -18.78
N LEU A 28 26.39 -1.35 -19.26
CA LEU A 28 25.10 -1.91 -18.88
C LEU A 28 25.03 -2.24 -17.38
N GLU A 29 26.04 -2.93 -16.85
CA GLU A 29 26.17 -3.24 -15.41
C GLU A 29 26.21 -1.96 -14.56
N GLN A 30 26.94 -0.93 -15.02
CA GLN A 30 27.00 0.35 -14.33
C GLN A 30 25.65 1.09 -14.38
N THR A 31 24.91 1.02 -15.49
CA THR A 31 23.56 1.60 -15.57
C THR A 31 22.54 0.87 -14.70
N GLU A 32 22.66 -0.45 -14.56
CA GLU A 32 21.80 -1.26 -13.69
C GLU A 32 22.02 -0.89 -12.22
N ASN A 33 23.29 -0.86 -11.78
CA ASN A 33 23.67 -0.47 -10.43
C ASN A 33 23.20 0.96 -10.08
N VAL A 34 23.41 1.93 -10.97
CA VAL A 34 22.92 3.31 -10.76
C VAL A 34 21.40 3.34 -10.66
N SER A 35 20.67 2.53 -11.45
CA SER A 35 19.22 2.42 -11.35
C SER A 35 18.77 1.88 -9.98
N GLU A 36 19.51 0.93 -9.40
CA GLU A 36 19.20 0.37 -8.07
C GLU A 36 19.41 1.39 -6.95
N TYR A 37 20.52 2.13 -6.97
CA TYR A 37 20.76 3.19 -5.99
C TYR A 37 19.69 4.29 -6.06
N ILE A 38 19.30 4.70 -7.27
CA ILE A 38 18.22 5.67 -7.45
C ILE A 38 16.90 5.14 -6.87
N LYS A 39 16.59 3.84 -7.06
CA LYS A 39 15.40 3.22 -6.44
C LYS A 39 15.46 3.28 -4.92
N ILE A 40 16.59 2.93 -4.31
CA ILE A 40 16.76 2.95 -2.84
C ILE A 40 16.60 4.37 -2.29
N ILE A 41 17.24 5.36 -2.90
CA ILE A 41 17.14 6.77 -2.48
C ILE A 41 15.70 7.26 -2.64
N SER A 42 15.04 6.92 -3.75
CA SER A 42 13.64 7.28 -3.97
C SER A 42 12.71 6.63 -2.93
N LEU A 43 13.00 5.39 -2.50
CA LEU A 43 12.24 4.69 -1.48
C LEU A 43 12.41 5.35 -0.11
N LEU A 44 13.64 5.72 0.25
CA LEU A 44 13.93 6.41 1.49
C LEU A 44 13.27 7.80 1.53
N TYR A 45 13.33 8.55 0.43
CA TYR A 45 12.67 9.85 0.32
C TYR A 45 11.14 9.71 0.46
N ARG A 46 10.54 8.71 -0.18
CA ARG A 46 9.09 8.42 -0.02
C ARG A 46 8.75 8.06 1.42
N GLY A 47 9.55 7.22 2.07
CA GLY A 47 9.38 6.88 3.48
C GLY A 47 9.48 8.10 4.41
N LEU A 48 10.46 8.98 4.16
CA LEU A 48 10.61 10.21 4.93
C LEU A 48 9.45 11.18 4.69
N ALA A 49 9.03 11.39 3.44
CA ALA A 49 7.87 12.20 3.09
C ALA A 49 6.56 11.63 3.65
N PHE A 50 6.49 10.31 3.81
CA PHE A 50 5.37 9.65 4.48
C PHE A 50 5.35 9.92 5.99
N VAL A 51 6.51 9.94 6.66
CA VAL A 51 6.58 10.26 8.10
C VAL A 51 6.35 11.76 8.35
N VAL A 52 6.90 12.61 7.47
CA VAL A 52 6.80 14.08 7.54
C VAL A 52 5.53 14.55 6.84
N SER A 53 4.43 14.52 7.58
CA SER A 53 3.12 14.98 7.15
C SER A 53 2.78 16.31 7.81
N ILE A 54 1.82 17.06 7.25
CA ILE A 54 1.35 18.32 7.86
C ILE A 54 0.80 18.08 9.27
N GLU A 55 0.09 16.96 9.49
CA GLU A 55 -0.44 16.57 10.79
C GLU A 55 0.68 16.30 11.80
N SER A 56 1.72 15.54 11.43
CA SER A 56 2.87 15.26 12.31
C SER A 56 3.74 16.51 12.56
N LEU A 57 3.82 17.42 11.59
CA LEU A 57 4.49 18.72 11.77
C LEU A 57 3.73 19.63 12.75
N PHE A 58 2.40 19.70 12.64
CA PHE A 58 1.58 20.48 13.57
C PHE A 58 1.68 19.95 15.00
N MET A 59 1.63 18.64 15.17
CA MET A 59 1.71 18.01 16.49
C MET A 59 3.11 18.07 17.08
N SER A 60 4.14 17.97 16.25
CA SER A 60 5.52 18.18 16.71
C SER A 60 5.78 19.62 17.16
N LEU A 61 5.19 20.62 16.50
CA LEU A 61 5.20 22.01 16.95
C LEU A 61 4.51 22.17 18.31
N ILE A 62 3.34 21.56 18.51
CA ILE A 62 2.63 21.55 19.80
C ILE A 62 3.50 20.93 20.90
N THR A 63 4.16 19.79 20.63
CA THR A 63 5.08 19.15 21.58
C THR A 63 6.24 20.07 21.94
N ILE A 64 6.89 20.73 20.97
CA ILE A 64 7.97 21.70 21.24
C ILE A 64 7.45 22.85 22.11
N LEU A 65 6.30 23.43 21.76
CA LEU A 65 5.70 24.54 22.52
C LEU A 65 5.33 24.10 23.95
N GLY A 66 4.81 22.89 24.12
CA GLY A 66 4.52 22.31 25.42
C GLY A 66 5.77 22.18 26.28
N ILE A 67 6.85 21.61 25.74
CA ILE A 67 8.13 21.49 26.45
C ILE A 67 8.68 22.88 26.81
N PHE A 68 8.65 23.82 25.86
CA PHE A 68 9.14 25.19 26.07
C PHE A 68 8.38 25.92 27.18
N MET A 69 7.04 25.87 27.17
CA MET A 69 6.19 26.54 28.16
C MET A 69 6.39 25.97 29.57
N VAL A 70 6.56 24.65 29.70
CA VAL A 70 6.83 23.99 31.00
C VAL A 70 8.25 24.29 31.48
N SER A 71 9.24 24.28 30.58
CA SER A 71 10.64 24.58 30.90
C SER A 71 10.82 26.01 31.43
N ARG A 72 10.12 26.99 30.83
CA ARG A 72 10.14 28.40 31.24
C ARG A 72 9.37 28.70 32.53
N LYS A 73 8.80 27.69 33.21
CA LYS A 73 7.97 27.84 34.43
C LYS A 73 6.77 28.78 34.27
N VAL A 74 6.29 29.01 33.04
CA VAL A 74 5.07 29.80 32.78
C VAL A 74 3.85 29.09 33.39
N PHE A 75 3.88 27.76 33.37
CA PHE A 75 2.95 26.91 34.11
C PHE A 75 3.73 26.22 35.24
N ASN A 76 3.37 26.51 36.50
CA ASN A 76 3.96 25.86 37.68
C ASN A 76 3.35 24.46 37.88
N VAL A 77 3.43 23.64 36.84
CA VAL A 77 2.78 22.35 36.77
C VAL A 77 3.87 21.29 36.97
N THR A 78 3.90 20.71 38.16
CA THR A 78 4.84 19.64 38.55
C THR A 78 4.06 18.36 38.82
N PHE A 79 3.62 17.66 37.78
CA PHE A 79 3.15 16.28 37.91
C PHE A 79 4.17 15.34 37.24
N THR A 80 4.52 14.28 37.95
CA THR A 80 5.36 13.19 37.45
C THR A 80 4.49 12.24 36.65
N VAL A 81 4.53 12.36 35.32
CA VAL A 81 3.86 11.40 34.45
C VAL A 81 4.73 10.18 34.29
N GLU A 82 4.15 9.01 34.52
CA GLU A 82 4.77 7.76 34.12
C GLU A 82 4.58 7.56 32.61
N PHE A 83 5.68 7.62 31.86
CA PHE A 83 5.68 7.42 30.40
C PHE A 83 5.05 6.09 29.99
N ALA A 84 5.19 5.04 30.81
CA ALA A 84 4.68 3.70 30.53
C ALA A 84 3.15 3.67 30.31
N ILE A 85 2.38 4.46 31.08
CA ILE A 85 0.91 4.49 30.98
C ILE A 85 0.47 5.02 29.61
N PHE A 86 1.08 6.12 29.15
CA PHE A 86 0.77 6.73 27.85
C PHE A 86 1.31 5.90 26.69
N SER A 87 2.53 5.36 26.82
CA SER A 87 3.15 4.51 25.81
C SER A 87 2.33 3.23 25.59
N ALA A 88 2.01 2.49 26.66
CA ALA A 88 1.19 1.29 26.56
C ALA A 88 -0.22 1.62 26.05
N GLY A 89 -0.83 2.71 26.52
CA GLY A 89 -2.16 3.16 26.10
C GLY A 89 -2.24 3.57 24.62
N CYS A 90 -1.18 4.13 24.04
CA CYS A 90 -1.15 4.49 22.61
C CYS A 90 -0.76 3.32 21.71
N ILE A 91 0.30 2.59 22.06
CA ILE A 91 0.91 1.58 21.17
C ILE A 91 0.03 0.33 21.07
N PHE A 92 -0.53 -0.14 22.18
CA PHE A 92 -1.28 -1.41 22.19
C PHE A 92 -2.55 -1.37 21.30
N PRO A 93 -3.44 -0.37 21.40
CA PRO A 93 -4.58 -0.27 20.50
C PRO A 93 -4.17 -0.03 19.04
N MET A 94 -3.07 0.70 18.84
CA MET A 94 -2.54 0.98 17.50
C MET A 94 -2.11 -0.30 16.78
N THR A 95 -1.31 -1.15 17.43
CA THR A 95 -0.83 -2.39 16.81
C THR A 95 -1.98 -3.35 16.49
N PHE A 96 -2.99 -3.43 17.36
CA PHE A 96 -4.20 -4.21 17.09
C PHE A 96 -4.98 -3.67 15.87
N ASN A 97 -5.17 -2.35 15.79
CA ASN A 97 -5.86 -1.71 14.65
C ASN A 97 -5.10 -1.89 13.33
N VAL A 98 -3.76 -1.77 13.35
CA VAL A 98 -2.91 -2.03 12.18
C VAL A 98 -3.06 -3.48 11.74
N GLY A 99 -2.97 -4.44 12.66
CA GLY A 99 -3.13 -5.87 12.35
C GLY A 99 -4.52 -6.20 11.77
N ALA A 100 -5.58 -5.63 12.33
CA ALA A 100 -6.94 -5.81 11.82
C ALA A 100 -7.11 -5.22 10.40
N SER A 101 -6.53 -4.03 10.16
CA SER A 101 -6.58 -3.37 8.84
C SER A 101 -5.77 -4.15 7.80
N PHE A 102 -4.62 -4.68 8.17
CA PHE A 102 -3.79 -5.53 7.30
C PHE A 102 -4.53 -6.81 6.91
N LYS A 103 -5.09 -7.54 7.87
CA LYS A 103 -5.89 -8.76 7.60
C LYS A 103 -7.08 -8.47 6.67
N ARG A 104 -7.73 -7.32 6.82
CA ARG A 104 -8.82 -6.88 5.95
C ARG A 104 -8.34 -6.61 4.52
N LYS A 105 -7.20 -5.95 4.36
CA LYS A 105 -6.56 -5.73 3.04
C LYS A 105 -6.19 -7.05 2.38
N GLU A 106 -5.58 -7.98 3.10
CA GLU A 106 -5.23 -9.31 2.59
C GLU A 106 -6.47 -10.07 2.12
N LYS A 107 -7.54 -10.06 2.91
CA LYS A 107 -8.81 -10.71 2.53
C LYS A 107 -9.42 -10.07 1.28
N ALA A 108 -9.37 -8.74 1.15
CA ALA A 108 -9.85 -8.06 -0.06
C ALA A 108 -9.02 -8.46 -1.30
N LEU A 109 -7.71 -8.58 -1.17
CA LEU A 109 -6.82 -9.02 -2.26
C LEU A 109 -7.07 -10.48 -2.66
N GLU A 110 -7.26 -11.37 -1.69
CA GLU A 110 -7.61 -12.77 -1.91
C GLU A 110 -8.89 -12.88 -2.74
N LEU A 111 -9.94 -12.17 -2.34
CA LEU A 111 -11.23 -12.21 -3.03
C LEU A 111 -11.19 -11.58 -4.42
N LEU A 112 -10.44 -10.50 -4.61
CA LEU A 112 -10.21 -9.94 -5.94
C LEU A 112 -9.44 -10.90 -6.85
N ALA A 113 -8.51 -11.68 -6.28
CA ALA A 113 -7.84 -12.75 -7.00
C ALA A 113 -8.83 -13.86 -7.39
N THR A 114 -9.76 -14.24 -6.51
CA THR A 114 -10.84 -15.20 -6.81
C THR A 114 -11.77 -14.71 -7.92
N ILE A 115 -12.22 -13.45 -7.86
CA ILE A 115 -13.02 -12.83 -8.93
C ILE A 115 -12.24 -12.94 -10.25
N LYS A 116 -10.97 -12.53 -10.24
CA LYS A 116 -10.12 -12.57 -11.43
C LYS A 116 -9.93 -13.99 -11.98
N SER A 117 -9.62 -14.98 -11.14
CA SER A 117 -9.36 -16.34 -11.58
C SER A 117 -10.60 -16.99 -12.17
N ASN A 118 -11.77 -16.76 -11.57
CA ASN A 118 -13.04 -17.30 -12.05
C ASN A 118 -13.45 -16.63 -13.36
N LEU A 119 -13.25 -15.33 -13.48
CA LEU A 119 -13.49 -14.58 -14.70
C LEU A 119 -12.63 -15.07 -15.87
N ILE A 120 -11.32 -15.28 -15.62
CA ILE A 120 -10.38 -15.82 -16.62
C ILE A 120 -10.76 -17.25 -16.99
N SER A 121 -11.07 -18.10 -15.99
CA SER A 121 -11.44 -19.50 -16.22
C SER A 121 -12.71 -19.59 -17.07
N LEU A 122 -13.71 -18.76 -16.78
CA LEU A 122 -14.94 -18.69 -17.56
C LEU A 122 -14.68 -18.23 -18.99
N PHE A 123 -13.86 -17.19 -19.18
CA PHE A 123 -13.45 -16.74 -20.51
C PHE A 123 -12.70 -17.82 -21.30
N LEU A 124 -11.77 -18.54 -20.66
CA LEU A 124 -11.03 -19.62 -21.29
C LEU A 124 -11.94 -20.78 -21.71
N MET A 125 -13.00 -21.08 -20.96
CA MET A 125 -13.98 -22.08 -21.40
C MET A 125 -14.70 -21.65 -22.68
N PHE A 126 -15.12 -20.38 -22.80
CA PHE A 126 -15.71 -19.85 -24.04
C PHE A 126 -14.76 -19.89 -25.24
N VAL A 127 -13.44 -19.92 -25.00
CA VAL A 127 -12.42 -19.98 -26.06
C VAL A 127 -12.07 -21.41 -26.44
N HIS A 128 -11.89 -22.30 -25.46
CA HIS A 128 -11.36 -23.65 -25.70
C HIS A 128 -12.42 -24.70 -25.96
N PHE A 129 -13.64 -24.51 -25.44
CA PHE A 129 -14.71 -25.49 -25.61
C PHE A 129 -15.64 -25.14 -26.78
N ASP A 130 -15.34 -24.06 -27.51
CA ASP A 130 -16.03 -23.71 -28.75
C ASP A 130 -15.85 -24.79 -29.82
N VAL A 131 -16.87 -25.63 -30.00
CA VAL A 131 -16.85 -26.79 -30.92
C VAL A 131 -16.76 -26.33 -32.37
N GLU A 132 -17.35 -25.17 -32.69
CA GLU A 132 -17.32 -24.63 -34.06
C GLU A 132 -15.97 -24.00 -34.43
N GLY A 133 -15.13 -23.67 -33.43
CA GLY A 133 -13.81 -23.07 -33.63
C GLY A 133 -13.84 -21.68 -34.28
N LYS A 134 -15.00 -21.03 -34.37
CA LYS A 134 -15.18 -19.70 -35.00
C LYS A 134 -14.96 -18.55 -34.02
N GLY A 135 -14.84 -18.83 -32.73
CA GLY A 135 -14.63 -17.82 -31.69
C GLY A 135 -15.78 -16.82 -31.57
N GLU A 136 -16.99 -17.18 -32.00
CA GLU A 136 -18.15 -16.28 -31.96
C GLU A 136 -18.60 -16.01 -30.52
N ALA A 137 -18.71 -17.05 -29.70
CA ALA A 137 -19.08 -16.92 -28.30
C ALA A 137 -18.07 -16.08 -27.50
N SER A 138 -16.77 -16.32 -27.68
CA SER A 138 -15.74 -15.53 -27.00
C SER A 138 -15.79 -14.04 -27.38
N ARG A 139 -16.12 -13.71 -28.64
CA ARG A 139 -16.29 -12.33 -29.11
C ARG A 139 -17.54 -11.67 -28.55
N ASP A 140 -18.63 -12.42 -28.42
CA ASP A 140 -19.90 -11.93 -27.88
C ASP A 140 -19.79 -11.62 -26.38
N VAL A 141 -19.12 -12.46 -25.58
CA VAL A 141 -19.08 -12.27 -24.11
C VAL A 141 -17.97 -11.29 -23.68
N LEU A 142 -16.90 -11.10 -24.46
CA LEU A 142 -15.75 -10.25 -24.09
C LEU A 142 -16.12 -8.80 -23.68
N PRO A 143 -17.05 -8.09 -24.36
CA PRO A 143 -17.49 -6.76 -23.91
C PRO A 143 -18.12 -6.78 -22.51
N ASN A 144 -18.91 -7.81 -22.19
CA ASN A 144 -19.54 -7.94 -20.87
C ASN A 144 -18.53 -8.23 -19.78
N PHE A 145 -17.51 -9.06 -20.05
CA PHE A 145 -16.39 -9.27 -19.14
C PHE A 145 -15.66 -7.95 -18.81
N ARG A 146 -15.47 -7.08 -19.81
CA ARG A 146 -14.85 -5.75 -19.62
C ARG A 146 -15.75 -4.81 -18.82
N ASN A 147 -17.04 -4.78 -19.14
CA ASN A 147 -18.02 -3.96 -18.41
C ASN A 147 -18.13 -4.39 -16.96
N LEU A 148 -18.17 -5.70 -16.69
CA LEU A 148 -18.21 -6.24 -15.33
C LEU A 148 -17.01 -5.78 -14.51
N VAL A 149 -15.79 -5.89 -15.05
CA VAL A 149 -14.57 -5.44 -14.35
C VAL A 149 -14.57 -3.93 -14.11
N ARG A 150 -15.02 -3.15 -15.10
CA ARG A 150 -15.18 -1.70 -14.96
C ARG A 150 -16.21 -1.35 -13.88
N ASN A 151 -17.35 -2.03 -13.86
CA ASN A 151 -18.41 -1.77 -12.90
C ASN A 151 -18.03 -2.22 -11.49
N ILE A 152 -17.27 -3.32 -11.34
CA ILE A 152 -16.66 -3.73 -10.08
C ILE A 152 -15.69 -2.66 -9.58
N GLU A 153 -14.81 -2.14 -10.42
CA GLU A 153 -13.89 -1.06 -10.04
C GLU A 153 -14.65 0.20 -9.62
N VAL A 154 -15.63 0.65 -10.41
CA VAL A 154 -16.43 1.85 -10.08
C VAL A 154 -17.16 1.65 -8.75
N CYS A 155 -17.74 0.48 -8.54
CA CYS A 155 -18.41 0.11 -7.30
C CYS A 155 -17.44 0.17 -6.11
N LEU A 156 -16.22 -0.35 -6.25
CA LEU A 156 -15.26 -0.43 -5.14
C LEU A 156 -14.48 0.86 -4.90
N ARG A 157 -14.20 1.65 -5.95
CA ARG A 157 -13.40 2.88 -5.91
C ARG A 157 -14.22 4.10 -5.48
N ASN A 158 -15.51 4.17 -5.80
CA ASN A 158 -16.33 5.30 -5.41
C ASN A 158 -16.41 5.42 -3.87
N SER A 159 -16.44 6.68 -3.40
CA SER A 159 -16.59 6.99 -1.97
C SER A 159 -17.89 6.38 -1.45
N LYS A 160 -17.91 5.96 -0.18
CA LYS A 160 -19.05 5.27 0.47
C LYS A 160 -20.39 6.02 0.31
N GLU A 161 -20.34 7.33 0.11
CA GLU A 161 -21.49 8.22 -0.06
C GLU A 161 -22.01 8.31 -1.51
N VAL A 162 -21.18 8.00 -2.51
CA VAL A 162 -21.46 8.25 -3.95
C VAL A 162 -22.11 7.06 -4.65
N GLN A 163 -22.15 5.89 -4.00
CA GLN A 163 -22.84 4.72 -4.54
C GLN A 163 -24.35 4.89 -4.63
N TYR A 164 -24.96 5.91 -4.01
CA TYR A 164 -26.40 6.16 -4.12
C TYR A 164 -26.75 7.25 -5.14
N THR A 165 -25.78 7.96 -5.70
CA THR A 165 -26.03 9.22 -6.44
C THR A 165 -25.17 9.43 -7.70
N THR A 166 -24.42 8.42 -8.15
CA THR A 166 -23.63 8.58 -9.40
C THR A 166 -24.49 8.26 -10.63
N PRO A 167 -24.71 9.23 -11.54
CA PRO A 167 -25.35 8.93 -12.82
C PRO A 167 -24.40 8.05 -13.65
N VAL A 168 -24.91 6.90 -14.11
CA VAL A 168 -24.12 5.98 -14.94
C VAL A 168 -24.68 5.97 -16.36
N ASN A 169 -23.78 6.13 -17.33
CA ASN A 169 -24.10 6.11 -18.75
C ASN A 169 -24.38 4.68 -19.21
N PHE A 170 -25.65 4.39 -19.49
CA PHE A 170 -26.08 3.34 -20.41
C PHE A 170 -26.09 3.92 -21.81
N ASP A 171 -25.45 3.28 -22.79
CA ASP A 171 -25.73 3.40 -24.24
C ASP A 171 -26.17 4.79 -24.79
N GLY A 172 -25.62 5.90 -24.29
CA GLY A 172 -26.01 7.26 -24.69
C GLY A 172 -27.33 7.79 -24.12
N GLU A 173 -28.04 7.08 -23.24
CA GLU A 173 -29.24 7.58 -22.54
C GLU A 173 -29.11 7.47 -21.01
N VAL A 174 -29.20 8.64 -20.37
CA VAL A 174 -29.12 8.83 -18.92
C VAL A 174 -30.43 8.35 -18.27
N SER A 175 -30.35 7.34 -17.39
CA SER A 175 -31.51 6.94 -16.58
C SER A 175 -31.13 6.54 -15.16
N GLY A 176 -31.27 7.51 -14.24
CA GLY A 176 -31.64 7.31 -12.83
C GLY A 176 -30.57 6.98 -11.78
N ASP A 177 -30.89 7.33 -10.53
CA ASP A 177 -30.25 6.97 -9.26
C ASP A 177 -30.26 5.44 -9.07
N ARG A 178 -29.30 4.73 -9.67
CA ARG A 178 -29.10 3.29 -9.43
C ARG A 178 -27.76 3.06 -8.76
N SER A 179 -27.77 2.29 -7.67
CA SER A 179 -26.53 1.92 -6.98
C SER A 179 -25.59 1.16 -7.91
N ALA A 180 -24.30 1.52 -7.90
CA ALA A 180 -23.27 0.90 -8.73
C ALA A 180 -23.20 -0.63 -8.59
N ALA A 181 -23.70 -1.19 -7.48
CA ALA A 181 -23.82 -2.63 -7.27
C ALA A 181 -24.83 -3.30 -8.22
N HIS A 182 -25.94 -2.63 -8.57
CA HIS A 182 -26.95 -3.18 -9.49
C HIS A 182 -26.37 -3.45 -10.88
N LEU A 183 -25.47 -2.59 -11.35
CA LEU A 183 -24.81 -2.76 -12.64
C LEU A 183 -23.95 -4.03 -12.68
N VAL A 184 -23.30 -4.36 -11.56
CA VAL A 184 -22.52 -5.60 -11.45
C VAL A 184 -23.46 -6.81 -11.51
N TYR A 185 -24.62 -6.78 -10.84
CA TYR A 185 -25.59 -7.88 -10.94
C TYR A 185 -26.22 -7.98 -12.33
N ASP A 186 -26.51 -6.86 -12.98
CA ASP A 186 -27.04 -6.82 -14.34
C ASP A 186 -26.02 -7.44 -15.30
N ASP A 187 -24.73 -7.09 -15.19
CA ASP A 187 -23.66 -7.70 -15.98
C ASP A 187 -23.54 -9.21 -15.72
N LEU A 188 -23.65 -9.65 -14.46
CA LEU A 188 -23.65 -11.08 -14.11
C LEU A 188 -24.84 -11.82 -14.72
N ALA A 189 -26.02 -11.22 -14.69
CA ALA A 189 -27.23 -11.76 -15.31
C ALA A 189 -27.09 -11.85 -16.83
N ILE A 190 -26.51 -10.82 -17.47
CA ILE A 190 -26.25 -10.83 -18.92
C ILE A 190 -25.23 -11.93 -19.27
N ILE A 191 -24.16 -12.08 -18.49
CA ILE A 191 -23.17 -13.14 -18.70
C ILE A 191 -23.81 -14.52 -18.53
N ALA A 192 -24.67 -14.71 -17.52
CA ALA A 192 -25.41 -15.94 -17.31
C ALA A 192 -26.37 -16.26 -18.48
N ALA A 193 -27.07 -15.25 -19.01
CA ALA A 193 -27.92 -15.40 -20.18
C ALA A 193 -27.11 -15.78 -21.44
N LYS A 194 -25.94 -15.15 -21.64
CA LYS A 194 -25.03 -15.50 -22.74
C LYS A 194 -24.44 -16.91 -22.57
N LEU A 195 -24.14 -17.33 -21.35
CA LEU A 195 -23.72 -18.70 -21.04
C LEU A 195 -24.79 -19.72 -21.47
N GLN A 196 -26.06 -19.45 -21.14
CA GLN A 196 -27.16 -20.31 -21.56
C GLN A 196 -27.32 -20.33 -23.09
N LYS A 197 -27.25 -19.18 -23.75
CA LYS A 197 -27.35 -19.05 -25.21
C LYS A 197 -26.27 -19.88 -25.93
N HIS A 198 -25.03 -19.79 -25.47
CA HIS A 198 -23.88 -20.47 -26.08
C HIS A 198 -23.63 -21.88 -25.51
N SER A 199 -24.49 -22.37 -24.60
CA SER A 199 -24.34 -23.69 -23.95
C SER A 199 -24.26 -24.83 -24.96
N PHE A 200 -25.14 -24.84 -25.96
CA PHE A 200 -25.20 -25.91 -26.97
C PHE A 200 -23.98 -25.94 -27.91
N GLY A 201 -23.44 -24.77 -28.29
CA GLY A 201 -22.33 -24.67 -29.25
C GLY A 201 -20.92 -24.71 -28.60
N CYS A 202 -20.79 -24.25 -27.36
CA CYS A 202 -19.49 -24.08 -26.71
C CYS A 202 -19.28 -24.91 -25.44
N PHE A 203 -20.32 -25.50 -24.87
CA PHE A 203 -20.15 -26.32 -23.65
C PHE A 203 -20.57 -27.77 -23.88
N GLY A 204 -21.02 -28.04 -25.11
CA GLY A 204 -21.60 -29.29 -25.54
C GLY A 204 -22.91 -29.55 -24.80
N TYR A 205 -23.94 -29.89 -25.55
CA TYR A 205 -25.04 -30.68 -25.02
C TYR A 205 -25.28 -31.74 -26.09
N ASP A 206 -24.36 -32.71 -26.18
CA ASP A 206 -24.64 -33.88 -27.00
C ASP A 206 -25.54 -34.81 -26.19
N TYR A 207 -26.77 -35.02 -26.67
CA TYR A 207 -27.78 -35.84 -26.02
C TYR A 207 -27.35 -37.32 -25.90
N ASN A 208 -26.31 -37.73 -26.65
CA ASN A 208 -25.82 -39.10 -26.71
C ASN A 208 -24.53 -39.39 -25.93
N ASP A 209 -23.84 -38.37 -25.40
CA ASP A 209 -22.56 -38.57 -24.70
C ASP A 209 -22.64 -38.17 -23.22
N LYS A 210 -22.24 -39.07 -22.32
CA LYS A 210 -22.48 -38.94 -20.87
C LYS A 210 -21.55 -37.94 -20.18
N ALA A 211 -20.59 -37.34 -20.90
CA ALA A 211 -19.57 -36.46 -20.34
C ALA A 211 -19.92 -34.96 -20.39
N VAL A 212 -21.00 -34.57 -21.08
CA VAL A 212 -21.16 -33.21 -21.61
C VAL A 212 -21.87 -32.23 -20.64
N GLY A 213 -22.51 -32.72 -19.58
CA GLY A 213 -23.07 -31.85 -18.52
C GLY A 213 -22.02 -31.12 -17.66
N THR A 214 -20.75 -31.57 -17.71
CA THR A 214 -19.69 -31.15 -16.79
C THR A 214 -19.23 -29.71 -17.06
N ALA A 215 -19.12 -29.28 -18.31
CA ALA A 215 -18.59 -27.95 -18.67
C ALA A 215 -19.59 -26.83 -18.37
N THR A 216 -20.87 -27.05 -18.67
CA THR A 216 -21.97 -26.14 -18.33
C THR A 216 -22.07 -25.98 -16.81
N GLN A 217 -22.05 -27.08 -16.05
CA GLN A 217 -22.10 -27.03 -14.59
C GLN A 217 -20.90 -26.27 -13.98
N ARG A 218 -19.67 -26.48 -14.48
CA ARG A 218 -18.49 -25.73 -14.02
C ARG A 218 -18.59 -24.24 -14.33
N SER A 219 -19.18 -23.88 -15.47
CA SER A 219 -19.37 -22.48 -15.86
C SER A 219 -20.34 -21.76 -14.91
N TRP A 220 -21.42 -22.44 -14.51
CA TRP A 220 -22.33 -21.95 -13.48
C TRP A 220 -21.64 -21.81 -12.11
N GLN A 221 -20.77 -22.76 -11.74
CA GLN A 221 -19.96 -22.65 -10.53
C GLN A 221 -19.08 -21.40 -10.54
N PHE A 222 -18.43 -21.07 -11.66
CA PHE A 222 -17.62 -19.86 -11.75
C PHE A 222 -18.43 -18.57 -11.59
N ILE A 223 -19.65 -18.53 -12.15
CA ILE A 223 -20.56 -17.37 -11.96
C ILE A 223 -20.98 -17.27 -10.49
N GLN A 224 -21.31 -18.38 -9.85
CA GLN A 224 -21.66 -18.41 -8.43
C GLN A 224 -20.49 -17.94 -7.56
N ASP A 225 -19.30 -18.51 -7.74
CA ASP A 225 -18.11 -18.16 -6.97
C ASP A 225 -17.72 -16.69 -7.18
N LEU A 226 -17.92 -16.17 -8.39
CA LEU A 226 -17.67 -14.76 -8.69
C LEU A 226 -18.69 -13.83 -8.01
N THR A 227 -19.96 -14.24 -7.96
CA THR A 227 -21.02 -13.51 -7.25
C THR A 227 -20.76 -13.49 -5.75
N VAL A 228 -20.40 -14.64 -5.16
CA VAL A 228 -20.05 -14.76 -3.73
C VAL A 228 -18.82 -13.90 -3.41
N ALA A 229 -17.75 -14.02 -4.19
CA ALA A 229 -16.54 -13.24 -3.97
C ALA A 229 -16.80 -11.74 -4.10
N PHE A 230 -17.65 -11.30 -5.04
CA PHE A 230 -18.06 -9.91 -5.16
C PHE A 230 -18.80 -9.41 -3.92
N GLU A 231 -19.77 -10.18 -3.41
CA GLU A 231 -20.49 -9.84 -2.18
C GLU A 231 -19.58 -9.78 -0.95
N GLU A 232 -18.62 -10.69 -0.83
CA GLU A 232 -17.65 -10.65 0.26
C GLU A 232 -16.74 -9.42 0.19
N VAL A 233 -16.23 -9.06 -1.00
CA VAL A 233 -15.42 -7.83 -1.17
C VAL A 233 -16.25 -6.60 -0.83
N ARG A 234 -17.52 -6.58 -1.25
CA ARG A 234 -18.46 -5.52 -0.95
C ARG A 234 -18.74 -5.43 0.55
N ALA A 235 -18.94 -6.56 1.23
CA ALA A 235 -19.11 -6.60 2.68
C ALA A 235 -17.86 -6.07 3.40
N ILE A 236 -16.67 -6.40 2.91
CA ILE A 236 -15.41 -5.83 3.42
C ILE A 236 -15.33 -4.32 3.20
N ARG A 237 -15.81 -3.80 2.08
CA ARG A 237 -15.87 -2.36 1.80
C ARG A 237 -16.78 -1.62 2.79
N PHE A 238 -17.95 -2.17 3.08
CA PHE A 238 -18.94 -1.55 3.97
C PHE A 238 -18.61 -1.72 5.45
N SER A 239 -18.09 -2.87 5.85
CA SER A 239 -17.57 -3.08 7.20
C SER A 239 -16.29 -2.28 7.40
N SER A 240 -16.25 -1.45 8.43
CA SER A 240 -15.00 -0.80 8.87
C SER A 240 -14.44 -1.51 10.09
N THR A 241 -13.15 -1.31 10.36
CA THR A 241 -12.62 -1.58 11.70
C THR A 241 -13.42 -0.78 12.73
N SER A 242 -13.45 -1.23 13.99
CA SER A 242 -14.28 -0.62 15.02
C SER A 242 -13.97 0.88 15.16
N VAL A 243 -14.95 1.72 14.86
CA VAL A 243 -14.82 3.18 14.85
C VAL A 243 -14.37 3.71 16.21
N GLY A 244 -14.87 3.09 17.30
CA GLY A 244 -14.52 3.44 18.67
C GLY A 244 -13.02 3.30 18.96
N LEU A 245 -12.38 2.19 18.59
CA LEU A 245 -10.93 2.01 18.81
C LEU A 245 -10.11 3.02 18.02
N ARG A 246 -10.55 3.43 16.83
CA ARG A 246 -9.82 4.43 16.02
C ARG A 246 -9.93 5.83 16.60
N LEU A 247 -11.15 6.24 16.98
CA LEU A 247 -11.38 7.52 17.65
C LEU A 247 -10.61 7.59 18.96
N PHE A 248 -10.59 6.49 19.71
CA PHE A 248 -9.81 6.34 20.92
C PHE A 248 -8.31 6.50 20.66
N SER A 249 -7.74 5.75 19.71
CA SER A 249 -6.32 5.89 19.33
C SER A 249 -6.00 7.31 18.89
N TYR A 250 -6.82 7.91 18.02
CA TYR A 250 -6.62 9.30 17.58
C TYR A 250 -6.60 10.26 18.76
N PHE A 251 -7.58 10.19 19.66
CA PHE A 251 -7.63 11.02 20.86
C PHE A 251 -6.38 10.84 21.74
N LEU A 252 -6.00 9.59 22.03
CA LEU A 252 -4.88 9.29 22.93
C LEU A 252 -3.54 9.78 22.39
N ILE A 253 -3.31 9.65 21.08
CA ILE A 253 -2.10 10.15 20.42
C ILE A 253 -2.00 11.66 20.59
N ASN A 254 -3.09 12.38 20.28
CA ASN A 254 -3.09 13.83 20.39
C ASN A 254 -2.90 14.31 21.83
N VAL A 255 -3.57 13.67 22.79
CA VAL A 255 -3.43 13.98 24.22
C VAL A 255 -2.05 13.62 24.74
N SER A 256 -1.46 12.50 24.30
CA SER A 256 -0.17 12.03 24.79
C SER A 256 0.97 13.01 24.48
N CYS A 257 0.96 13.66 23.30
CA CYS A 257 1.96 14.66 22.93
C CYS A 257 1.97 15.85 23.91
N VAL A 258 0.80 16.28 24.37
CA VAL A 258 0.67 17.38 25.33
C VAL A 258 0.93 16.90 26.76
N ALA A 259 0.33 15.78 27.17
CA ALA A 259 0.43 15.25 28.52
C ALA A 259 1.86 14.81 28.89
N LEU A 260 2.66 14.36 27.93
CA LEU A 260 4.06 13.99 28.14
C LEU A 260 5.03 15.19 28.13
N SER A 261 4.58 16.40 27.78
CA SER A 261 5.44 17.58 27.77
C SER A 261 6.18 17.84 29.09
N PRO A 262 5.56 17.68 30.28
CA PRO A 262 6.25 17.83 31.56
C PRO A 262 7.29 16.74 31.84
N TYR A 263 7.04 15.52 31.35
CA TYR A 263 8.00 14.43 31.43
C TYR A 263 9.26 14.75 30.62
N TRP A 264 9.12 15.25 29.38
CA TRP A 264 10.28 15.66 28.60
C TRP A 264 11.01 16.86 29.23
N ALA A 265 10.28 17.80 29.85
CA ALA A 265 10.86 18.94 30.52
C ALA A 265 11.67 18.59 31.79
N SER A 266 11.51 17.39 32.38
CA SER A 266 12.33 16.98 33.52
C SER A 266 13.80 16.79 33.12
N PHE A 267 14.08 16.39 31.88
CA PHE A 267 15.45 16.31 31.35
C PHE A 267 16.12 17.69 31.30
N CYS A 268 15.37 18.77 31.10
CA CYS A 268 15.90 20.15 31.13
C CYS A 268 16.34 20.60 32.52
N ARG A 269 15.69 20.12 33.60
CA ARG A 269 16.00 20.58 34.97
C ARG A 269 17.31 20.04 35.51
N GLN A 270 17.81 18.92 35.01
CA GLN A 270 19.05 18.31 35.49
C GLN A 270 20.31 19.12 35.15
N GLU A 271 20.28 20.00 34.13
CA GLU A 271 21.42 20.87 33.80
C GLU A 271 21.73 21.93 34.88
N HIS A 272 20.70 22.45 35.56
CA HIS A 272 20.89 23.54 36.52
C HIS A 272 21.57 23.10 37.83
N PHE A 273 21.60 21.80 38.14
CA PHE A 273 22.23 21.30 39.37
C PHE A 273 23.72 20.94 39.19
N VAL A 274 24.19 20.76 37.95
CA VAL A 274 25.58 20.36 37.65
C VAL A 274 26.47 21.56 37.24
N GLY A 275 25.87 22.68 36.82
CA GLY A 275 26.60 23.88 36.39
C GLY A 275 26.73 25.03 37.40
N GLY A 276 26.14 24.92 38.59
CA GLY A 276 26.00 26.02 39.56
C GLY A 276 26.84 25.82 40.83
N GLY A 277 28.16 25.65 40.69
CA GLY A 277 29.08 25.48 41.82
C GLY A 277 30.42 26.17 41.59
N LYS A 278 30.41 27.38 41.02
CA LYS A 278 31.55 28.30 41.06
C LYS A 278 31.03 29.71 41.29
N GLY A 279 30.99 30.08 42.56
CA GLY A 279 30.67 31.44 42.97
C GLY A 279 30.19 31.43 44.41
N LEU A 280 31.02 31.99 45.29
CA LEU A 280 30.67 32.52 46.59
C LEU A 280 30.85 31.64 47.85
N GLU A 281 31.91 30.81 47.94
CA GLU A 281 32.36 30.26 49.24
C GLU A 281 33.87 30.43 49.53
N ASP A 282 34.64 31.12 48.67
CA ASP A 282 36.10 31.29 48.85
C ASP A 282 36.54 32.59 49.56
N GLU A 283 35.65 33.35 50.21
CA GLU A 283 36.04 34.62 50.88
C GLU A 283 35.89 34.70 52.40
N LEU A 284 35.50 33.62 53.10
CA LEU A 284 35.59 33.58 54.56
C LEU A 284 36.25 32.27 55.03
N GLY A 285 37.58 32.29 55.10
CA GLY A 285 38.40 31.19 55.59
C GLY A 285 38.04 30.80 57.03
N LEU A 286 37.34 29.68 57.19
CA LEU A 286 37.23 28.92 58.44
C LEU A 286 37.33 27.43 58.10
N GLY A 287 38.30 26.75 58.72
CA GLY A 287 38.68 25.36 58.46
C GLY A 287 37.67 24.29 58.90
N PRO A 288 38.00 23.00 58.72
CA PRO A 288 37.05 21.91 58.66
C PRO A 288 36.68 21.38 60.05
N ALA A 289 35.39 21.14 60.30
CA ALA A 289 34.91 20.38 61.45
C ALA A 289 34.17 19.11 60.98
N ARG A 290 34.79 17.99 61.36
CA ARG A 290 34.36 16.60 61.27
C ARG A 290 33.03 16.37 62.01
N GLY A 291 32.09 15.59 61.46
CA GLY A 291 31.01 15.01 62.26
C GLY A 291 29.82 14.39 61.51
N SER A 292 29.72 13.06 61.61
CA SER A 292 28.50 12.22 61.55
C SER A 292 27.71 12.08 60.24
N THR A 293 28.08 11.05 59.48
CA THR A 293 27.24 9.88 59.15
C THR A 293 25.72 10.08 59.07
N PHE A 294 25.21 10.40 57.89
CA PHE A 294 23.90 9.96 57.45
C PHE A 294 23.92 9.81 55.93
N SER A 295 24.14 8.59 55.45
CA SER A 295 24.01 8.24 54.04
C SER A 295 22.55 7.90 53.74
N PRO A 296 21.84 8.66 52.87
CA PRO A 296 20.68 8.11 52.21
C PRO A 296 21.17 7.20 51.08
N ILE A 297 20.65 5.98 51.13
CA ILE A 297 20.63 4.93 50.12
C ILE A 297 20.85 5.48 48.69
N GLN A 298 21.98 5.09 48.10
CA GLN A 298 22.21 5.18 46.66
C GLN A 298 21.19 4.26 45.95
N ASN A 299 20.03 4.81 45.60
CA ASN A 299 19.32 4.33 44.43
C ASN A 299 20.02 4.97 43.23
N GLY A 300 20.70 4.15 42.43
CA GLY A 300 21.44 4.57 41.25
C GLY A 300 20.52 5.12 40.15
N GLU A 301 19.96 6.30 40.35
CA GLU A 301 19.51 7.14 39.25
C GLU A 301 20.76 7.71 38.60
N ALA A 302 21.19 7.08 37.51
CA ALA A 302 22.20 7.63 36.62
C ALA A 302 21.80 9.08 36.27
N THR A 303 22.50 10.05 36.83
CA THR A 303 22.36 11.47 36.47
C THR A 303 22.77 11.61 35.02
N SER A 304 21.81 11.44 34.13
CA SER A 304 22.07 11.48 32.71
C SER A 304 22.33 12.93 32.33
N GLY A 305 23.58 13.26 31.97
CA GLY A 305 23.99 14.60 31.55
C GLY A 305 23.45 15.01 30.17
N TYR A 306 22.20 14.67 29.88
CA TYR A 306 21.54 15.03 28.64
C TYR A 306 20.90 16.40 28.80
N GLY A 307 21.35 17.36 28.00
CA GLY A 307 20.90 18.74 28.09
C GLY A 307 19.49 18.97 27.57
N CYS A 308 18.98 20.21 27.64
CA CYS A 308 17.65 20.56 27.12
C CYS A 308 17.41 20.12 25.67
N ALA A 309 18.46 20.06 24.84
CA ALA A 309 18.38 19.59 23.45
C ALA A 309 17.86 18.13 23.33
N SER A 310 18.22 17.27 24.29
CA SER A 310 17.79 15.87 24.32
C SER A 310 16.28 15.73 24.52
N ALA A 311 15.68 16.59 25.37
CA ALA A 311 14.24 16.59 25.63
C ALA A 311 13.43 16.85 24.35
N TYR A 312 13.84 17.86 23.59
CA TYR A 312 13.21 18.19 22.31
C TYR A 312 13.41 17.08 21.29
N LEU A 313 14.63 16.52 21.19
CA LEU A 313 14.92 15.42 20.26
C LEU A 313 14.03 14.19 20.54
N VAL A 314 13.97 13.73 21.80
CA VAL A 314 13.21 12.53 22.17
C VAL A 314 11.71 12.77 22.03
N GLY A 315 11.21 13.93 22.46
CA GLY A 315 9.79 14.28 22.30
C GLY A 315 9.35 14.38 20.83
N LEU A 316 10.21 14.94 19.97
CA LEU A 316 9.98 14.98 18.52
C LEU A 316 9.98 13.58 17.91
N LEU A 317 10.98 12.76 18.24
CA LEU A 317 11.10 11.40 17.74
C LEU A 317 9.90 10.55 18.15
N PHE A 318 9.45 10.65 19.41
CA PHE A 318 8.22 9.98 19.86
C PHE A 318 7.00 10.42 19.05
N THR A 319 6.82 11.74 18.86
CA THR A 319 5.69 12.29 18.09
C THR A 319 5.70 11.77 16.65
N PHE A 320 6.86 11.77 15.98
CA PHE A 320 6.98 11.25 14.62
C PHE A 320 6.67 9.74 14.54
N ILE A 321 7.16 8.93 15.47
CA ILE A 321 6.91 7.48 15.47
C ILE A 321 5.43 7.18 15.62
N VAL A 322 4.77 7.78 16.62
CA VAL A 322 3.36 7.48 16.91
C VAL A 322 2.46 7.97 15.77
N PHE A 323 2.74 9.14 15.18
CA PHE A 323 2.00 9.62 14.01
C PHE A 323 2.30 8.82 12.74
N ALA A 324 3.53 8.34 12.54
CA ALA A 324 3.84 7.46 11.42
C ALA A 324 3.00 6.17 11.49
N LEU A 325 2.93 5.55 12.68
CA LEU A 325 2.08 4.37 12.89
C LEU A 325 0.59 4.66 12.67
N TYR A 326 0.11 5.83 13.11
CA TYR A 326 -1.26 6.26 12.87
C TYR A 326 -1.57 6.42 11.38
N ARG A 327 -0.65 7.01 10.60
CA ARG A 327 -0.82 7.15 9.15
C ARG A 327 -0.81 5.78 8.46
N VAL A 328 0.08 4.86 8.84
CA VAL A 328 0.08 3.49 8.31
C VAL A 328 -1.28 2.83 8.55
N GLN A 329 -1.82 2.96 9.77
CA GLN A 329 -3.15 2.43 10.10
C GLN A 329 -4.24 3.03 9.21
N ARG A 330 -4.21 4.34 8.97
CA ARG A 330 -5.18 5.05 8.12
C ARG A 330 -5.09 4.62 6.65
N ASP A 331 -3.89 4.48 6.12
CA ASP A 331 -3.66 4.11 4.73
C ASP A 331 -4.02 2.64 4.44
N LEU A 332 -3.88 1.76 5.43
CA LEU A 332 -4.33 0.36 5.35
C LEU A 332 -5.85 0.20 5.49
N GLU A 333 -6.57 1.24 5.93
CA GLU A 333 -7.99 1.14 6.24
C GLU A 333 -8.87 1.06 4.99
N ASP A 334 -8.55 1.81 3.94
CA ASP A 334 -9.29 1.78 2.68
C ASP A 334 -8.39 1.32 1.52
N PRO A 335 -8.35 0.00 1.24
CA PRO A 335 -7.50 -0.55 0.19
C PRO A 335 -7.97 -0.18 -1.23
N PHE A 336 -9.17 0.39 -1.38
CA PHE A 336 -9.81 0.63 -2.68
C PHE A 336 -9.73 2.09 -3.15
N SER A 337 -9.33 3.01 -2.28
CA SER A 337 -9.30 4.47 -2.51
C SER A 337 -8.43 4.90 -3.70
N GLY A 338 -7.38 4.13 -4.02
CA GLY A 338 -6.44 4.46 -5.10
C GLY A 338 -5.49 5.63 -4.76
N SER A 339 -5.55 6.19 -3.55
CA SER A 339 -4.77 7.37 -3.14
C SER A 339 -3.47 7.01 -2.42
N SER A 340 -3.38 5.82 -1.82
CA SER A 340 -2.17 5.34 -1.16
C SER A 340 -1.34 4.47 -2.11
N ASP A 341 -0.01 4.48 -1.94
CA ASP A 341 0.93 3.60 -2.66
C ASP A 341 0.58 2.11 -2.47
N ASP A 342 -0.10 1.81 -1.36
CA ASP A 342 -0.53 0.48 -0.92
C ASP A 342 -1.92 0.06 -1.39
N SER A 343 -2.60 0.91 -2.15
CA SER A 343 -3.93 0.64 -2.69
C SER A 343 -3.89 -0.36 -3.85
N ILE A 344 -5.05 -0.97 -4.12
CA ILE A 344 -5.21 -1.90 -5.23
C ILE A 344 -5.01 -1.16 -6.56
N ARG A 345 -4.04 -1.62 -7.36
CA ARG A 345 -3.76 -1.08 -8.69
C ARG A 345 -4.73 -1.63 -9.74
N TRP A 346 -5.89 -0.99 -9.83
CA TRP A 346 -6.94 -1.29 -10.80
C TRP A 346 -6.47 -1.26 -12.25
N ASP A 347 -5.54 -0.38 -12.60
CA ASP A 347 -4.99 -0.28 -13.97
C ASP A 347 -4.30 -1.58 -14.41
N ARG A 348 -3.54 -2.21 -13.52
CA ARG A 348 -2.91 -3.51 -13.82
C ARG A 348 -3.95 -4.60 -13.99
N TRP A 349 -5.03 -4.54 -13.21
CA TRP A 349 -6.12 -5.51 -13.28
C TRP A 349 -6.83 -5.44 -14.63
N LYS A 350 -7.13 -4.21 -15.10
CA LYS A 350 -7.69 -3.96 -16.44
C LYS A 350 -6.75 -4.39 -17.56
N GLN A 351 -5.49 -3.97 -17.50
CA GLN A 351 -4.51 -4.30 -18.53
C GLN A 351 -4.36 -5.82 -18.69
N GLN A 352 -4.35 -6.55 -17.57
CA GLN A 352 -4.31 -8.02 -17.61
C GLN A 352 -5.56 -8.60 -18.29
N LEU A 353 -6.75 -8.04 -18.04
CA LEU A 353 -7.97 -8.46 -18.71
C LEU A 353 -7.97 -8.14 -20.21
N GLU A 354 -7.45 -6.96 -20.60
CA GLU A 354 -7.28 -6.58 -22.00
C GLU A 354 -6.33 -7.52 -22.74
N THR A 355 -5.29 -8.00 -22.04
CA THR A 355 -4.38 -9.00 -22.60
C THR A 355 -5.04 -10.37 -22.79
N LEU A 356 -6.11 -10.72 -22.06
CA LEU A 356 -6.80 -12.01 -22.26
C LEU A 356 -7.36 -12.14 -23.67
N GLY A 357 -7.88 -11.05 -24.26
CA GLY A 357 -8.35 -11.04 -25.64
C GLY A 357 -7.25 -11.25 -26.70
N LYS A 358 -5.98 -11.18 -26.30
CA LYS A 358 -4.79 -11.52 -27.11
C LYS A 358 -4.42 -13.01 -27.03
N HIS A 359 -5.07 -13.77 -26.15
CA HIS A 359 -4.82 -15.19 -25.91
C HIS A 359 -6.06 -16.00 -26.36
N GLY A 360 -5.85 -17.23 -26.81
CA GLY A 360 -6.90 -18.05 -27.45
C GLY A 360 -6.56 -18.41 -28.89
N VAL A 361 -7.51 -19.08 -29.58
CA VAL A 361 -7.33 -19.61 -30.95
C VAL A 361 -6.96 -18.51 -31.95
N ASP A 362 -7.61 -17.35 -31.87
CA ASP A 362 -7.29 -16.16 -32.69
C ASP A 362 -6.16 -15.29 -32.11
N GLY A 363 -5.58 -15.70 -30.98
CA GLY A 363 -4.56 -14.94 -30.27
C GLY A 363 -3.30 -14.66 -31.09
N PRO A 364 -2.70 -15.63 -31.79
CA PRO A 364 -1.52 -15.42 -32.64
C PRO A 364 -1.79 -14.38 -33.74
N THR A 365 -2.94 -14.47 -34.41
CA THR A 365 -3.35 -13.56 -35.48
C THR A 365 -3.52 -12.13 -34.93
N ARG A 366 -4.21 -11.97 -33.79
CA ARG A 366 -4.40 -10.66 -33.16
C ARG A 366 -3.09 -10.03 -32.66
N ARG A 367 -2.16 -10.84 -32.14
CA ARG A 367 -0.83 -10.35 -31.76
C ARG A 367 -0.04 -9.90 -32.97
N ALA A 368 -0.14 -10.62 -34.10
CA ALA A 368 0.49 -10.22 -35.36
C ALA A 368 -0.10 -8.91 -35.91
N THR A 369 -1.42 -8.74 -35.88
CA THR A 369 -2.09 -7.49 -36.34
C THR A 369 -1.74 -6.29 -35.46
N MET A 370 -1.67 -6.45 -34.14
CA MET A 370 -1.23 -5.37 -33.25
C MET A 370 0.25 -5.04 -33.41
N ALA A 371 1.12 -6.04 -33.58
CA ALA A 371 2.53 -5.80 -33.86
C ALA A 371 2.75 -5.02 -35.17
N GLN A 372 1.90 -5.28 -36.18
CA GLN A 372 1.89 -4.50 -37.42
C GLN A 372 1.42 -3.06 -37.20
N GLN A 373 0.40 -2.83 -36.36
CA GLN A 373 -0.07 -1.49 -36.01
C GLN A 373 0.95 -0.70 -35.18
N GLU A 374 1.63 -1.36 -34.24
CA GLU A 374 2.70 -0.75 -33.44
C GLU A 374 3.94 -0.43 -34.30
N ALA A 375 4.27 -1.27 -35.28
CA ALA A 375 5.34 -0.98 -36.25
C ALA A 375 5.00 0.22 -37.14
N GLN A 376 3.75 0.35 -37.59
CA GLN A 376 3.29 1.49 -38.38
C GLN A 376 3.26 2.79 -37.57
N GLN A 377 2.84 2.75 -36.30
CA GLN A 377 2.87 3.93 -35.41
C GLN A 377 4.29 4.33 -34.99
N GLY A 378 5.25 3.40 -35.02
CA GLY A 378 6.67 3.65 -34.76
C GLY A 378 7.41 4.28 -35.94
N GLU A 379 6.91 4.15 -37.17
CA GLU A 379 7.46 4.81 -38.37
C GLU A 379 6.93 6.25 -38.56
N GLU A 380 5.81 6.60 -37.92
CA GLU A 380 5.21 7.95 -37.96
C GLU A 380 5.68 8.88 -36.81
N ARG A 381 6.49 8.37 -35.87
CA ARG A 381 7.14 9.15 -34.79
C ARG A 381 8.63 9.27 -35.01
#